data_AF-A0A3D5U9M5-F1
#
_entry.id   AF-A0A3D5U9M5-F1
#
_cell.length_a   1.000
_cell.length_b   1.000
_cell.length_c   1.000
_cell.angle_alpha   90.00
_cell.angle_beta   90.00
_cell.angle_gamma   90.00
#
_symmetry.space_group_name_H-M   'P 1'
#
loop_
_entity.id
_entity.type
_entity.pdbx_description
1 polymer ?
#
loop_
_entity_poly.entity_id
_entity_poly.type
_entity_poly.pdbx_seq_one_letter_code
_entity_poly.pdbx_strand_id
1 'polypeptide(L)'
;MISMDMISIDLSAVPKAKCGDEVVLLGNDHPELRVENLAALYNGSAYELLCQVGRRARRFFKTKDHILHSAPLARRDFIAADFGDSKLNQIISSALAKRLQSDEIGDLIYREILRTFFYNKDRDVHYRRGFIHEIRFSDSDNEAYFKADTRLRYSKVLESDYFIVACAASDEILRGYFMRKDVEYRWLLDPSLILNTENFKVNSVKVNGLSLSSSLKHSPEALEIRCSHPDLEQLRGKELEFEINTSTLYPKSSHQLSVFISELTRGVEISFSYPKSLGHVEPVSIFSGQQKNPLLSYNGQCITLKTKADEWIFPLSGVVFTY
;
A
#
# COMPACT_ATOMS: atom_id res chain seq x y z
N MET A 1 37.93 -35.83 9.81
CA MET A 1 38.07 -34.81 8.74
C MET A 1 36.85 -33.91 8.78
N ILE A 2 37.00 -32.59 8.63
CA ILE A 2 35.90 -31.62 8.64
C ILE A 2 35.86 -30.94 7.27
N SER A 3 34.69 -30.92 6.62
CA SER A 3 34.41 -30.16 5.39
C SER A 3 33.36 -29.08 5.66
N MET A 4 32.91 -28.37 4.61
CA MET A 4 31.94 -27.27 4.76
C MET A 4 30.59 -27.74 5.33
N ASP A 5 30.11 -28.92 4.94
CA ASP A 5 28.77 -29.41 5.30
C ASP A 5 28.78 -30.80 5.98
N MET A 6 29.93 -31.48 6.06
CA MET A 6 30.05 -32.84 6.59
C MET A 6 31.31 -33.06 7.43
N ILE A 7 31.22 -33.95 8.41
CA ILE A 7 32.33 -34.40 9.26
C ILE A 7 32.42 -35.93 9.17
N SER A 8 33.63 -36.46 9.10
CA SER A 8 33.91 -37.90 9.18
C SER A 8 34.59 -38.23 10.50
N ILE A 9 34.06 -39.25 11.19
CA ILE A 9 34.51 -39.75 12.49
C ILE A 9 34.95 -41.22 12.39
N ASP A 10 35.89 -41.63 13.24
CA ASP A 10 36.29 -43.03 13.37
C ASP A 10 35.29 -43.78 14.26
N LEU A 11 34.75 -44.89 13.75
CA LEU A 11 33.75 -45.72 14.42
C LEU A 11 34.33 -47.00 15.01
N SER A 12 35.66 -47.15 15.05
CA SER A 12 36.33 -48.36 15.59
C SER A 12 35.89 -48.69 17.02
N ALA A 13 35.56 -47.68 17.82
CA ALA A 13 35.05 -47.84 19.19
C ALA A 13 33.54 -48.21 19.27
N VAL A 14 32.79 -48.10 18.17
CA VAL A 14 31.34 -48.36 18.10
C VAL A 14 31.04 -49.25 16.90
N PRO A 15 31.45 -50.54 16.94
CA PRO A 15 31.42 -51.44 15.77
C PRO A 15 30.00 -51.80 15.28
N LYS A 16 28.96 -51.42 16.03
CA LYS A 16 27.55 -51.66 15.69
C LYS A 16 26.83 -50.44 15.13
N ALA A 17 27.52 -49.32 14.92
CA ALA A 17 26.92 -48.10 14.37
C ALA A 17 26.32 -48.33 12.98
N LYS A 18 25.15 -47.76 12.72
CA LYS A 18 24.40 -47.86 11.46
C LYS A 18 24.00 -46.49 10.94
N CYS A 19 23.72 -46.43 9.64
CA CYS A 19 23.13 -45.24 9.03
C CYS A 19 21.78 -44.92 9.68
N GLY A 20 21.62 -43.68 10.16
CA GLY A 20 20.41 -43.21 10.84
C GLY A 20 20.53 -43.16 12.36
N ASP A 21 21.60 -43.68 12.94
CA ASP A 21 21.85 -43.55 14.37
C ASP A 21 22.10 -42.06 14.74
N GLU A 22 21.54 -41.64 15.88
CA GLU A 22 21.69 -40.28 16.38
C GLU A 22 23.12 -40.03 16.87
N VAL A 23 23.69 -38.89 16.47
CA VAL A 23 25.00 -38.43 16.94
C VAL A 23 24.83 -37.08 17.63
N VAL A 24 25.29 -37.00 18.87
CA VAL A 24 25.26 -35.76 19.66
C VAL A 24 26.60 -35.07 19.53
N LEU A 25 26.58 -33.81 19.06
CA LEU A 25 27.78 -32.99 18.87
C LEU A 25 27.97 -31.94 19.99
N LEU A 26 26.90 -31.57 20.68
CA LEU A 26 26.88 -30.51 21.69
C LEU A 26 25.75 -30.79 22.69
N GLY A 27 26.08 -30.80 23.98
CA GLY A 27 25.15 -31.00 25.09
C GLY A 27 24.97 -32.46 25.51
N ASN A 28 23.75 -32.80 25.96
CA ASN A 28 23.38 -34.08 26.58
C ASN A 28 24.07 -34.33 27.95
N ASP A 29 23.85 -35.51 28.53
CA ASP A 29 24.38 -35.90 29.84
C ASP A 29 25.89 -36.22 29.83
N HIS A 30 26.57 -36.07 28.69
CA HIS A 30 28.02 -36.26 28.57
C HIS A 30 28.77 -34.97 28.92
N PRO A 31 29.57 -34.94 30.00
CA PRO A 31 30.26 -33.72 30.44
C PRO A 31 31.19 -33.14 29.36
N GLU A 32 31.88 -33.98 28.59
CA GLU A 32 32.82 -33.55 27.55
C GLU A 32 32.16 -32.78 26.40
N LEU A 33 30.87 -33.02 26.16
CA LEU A 33 30.10 -32.37 25.11
C LEU A 33 29.41 -31.08 25.59
N ARG A 34 29.59 -30.69 26.86
CA ARG A 34 29.10 -29.41 27.37
C ARG A 34 29.77 -28.25 26.63
N VAL A 35 28.99 -27.20 26.38
CA VAL A 35 29.42 -26.05 25.55
C VAL A 35 30.70 -25.39 26.09
N GLU A 36 30.83 -25.31 27.41
CA GLU A 36 31.99 -24.72 28.08
C GLU A 36 33.25 -25.55 27.84
N ASN A 37 33.13 -26.89 27.87
CA ASN A 37 34.24 -27.80 27.70
C ASN A 37 34.68 -27.88 26.22
N LEU A 38 33.74 -27.87 25.29
CA LEU A 38 34.05 -27.80 23.85
C LEU A 38 34.70 -26.46 23.48
N ALA A 39 34.22 -25.35 24.03
CA ALA A 39 34.82 -24.03 23.80
C ALA A 39 36.27 -23.96 24.30
N ALA A 40 36.56 -24.61 25.43
CA ALA A 40 37.90 -24.66 25.99
C ALA A 40 38.92 -25.38 25.08
N LEU A 41 38.50 -26.37 24.28
CA LEU A 41 39.40 -27.11 23.38
C LEU A 41 40.08 -26.25 22.31
N TYR A 42 39.48 -25.10 21.96
CA TYR A 42 40.03 -24.16 20.98
C TYR A 42 40.27 -22.76 21.58
N ASN A 43 40.32 -22.64 22.90
CA ASN A 43 40.45 -21.38 23.64
C ASN A 43 39.38 -20.32 23.30
N GLY A 44 38.16 -20.76 22.99
CA GLY A 44 37.02 -19.87 22.70
C GLY A 44 36.11 -19.62 23.90
N SER A 45 35.01 -18.91 23.65
CA SER A 45 33.95 -18.71 24.64
C SER A 45 32.71 -19.55 24.33
N ALA A 46 31.99 -19.99 25.37
CA ALA A 46 30.72 -20.70 25.20
C ALA A 46 29.67 -19.87 24.43
N TYR A 47 29.67 -18.54 24.64
CA TYR A 47 28.81 -17.61 23.93
C TYR A 47 29.08 -17.63 22.42
N GLU A 48 30.36 -17.53 22.04
CA GLU A 48 30.78 -17.57 20.64
C GLU A 48 30.37 -18.89 19.96
N LEU A 49 30.61 -20.03 20.61
CA LEU A 49 30.23 -21.35 20.08
C LEU A 49 28.73 -21.43 19.76
N LEU A 50 27.88 -20.96 20.69
CA LEU A 50 26.42 -20.96 20.51
C LEU A 50 25.97 -20.01 19.41
N CYS A 51 26.61 -18.85 19.27
CA CYS A 51 26.32 -17.87 18.22
C CYS A 51 26.75 -18.35 16.83
N GLN A 52 27.79 -19.18 16.74
CA GLN A 52 28.30 -19.72 15.48
C GLN A 52 27.47 -20.89 14.94
N VAL A 53 26.56 -21.48 15.73
CA VAL A 53 25.62 -22.49 15.22
C VAL A 53 24.68 -21.86 14.19
N GLY A 54 25.07 -22.02 12.93
CA GLY A 54 24.47 -21.34 11.79
C GLY A 54 22.98 -21.62 11.62
N ARG A 55 22.30 -20.71 10.92
CA ARG A 55 20.86 -20.80 10.61
C ARG A 55 20.48 -22.00 9.71
N ARG A 56 21.47 -22.76 9.23
CA ARG A 56 21.30 -24.02 8.49
C ARG A 56 21.07 -25.22 9.42
N ALA A 57 21.23 -25.10 10.74
CA ALA A 57 20.78 -26.12 11.67
C ALA A 57 19.32 -25.84 12.05
N ARG A 58 18.42 -26.83 11.88
CA ARG A 58 17.03 -26.72 12.35
C ARG A 58 17.02 -26.66 13.88
N ARG A 59 16.18 -25.78 14.43
CA ARG A 59 16.04 -25.61 15.89
C ARG A 59 14.70 -26.15 16.35
N PHE A 60 14.74 -27.01 17.35
CA PHE A 60 13.57 -27.58 18.00
C PHE A 60 13.49 -27.03 19.43
N PHE A 61 12.38 -26.37 19.77
CA PHE A 61 12.14 -25.83 21.11
C PHE A 61 11.28 -26.83 21.88
N LYS A 62 11.75 -27.29 23.05
CA LYS A 62 11.06 -28.27 23.90
C LYS A 62 10.71 -27.66 25.25
N THR A 63 9.51 -27.96 25.76
CA THR A 63 9.12 -27.71 27.15
C THR A 63 8.51 -28.99 27.72
N LYS A 64 9.10 -29.51 28.80
CA LYS A 64 8.61 -30.67 29.58
C LYS A 64 8.19 -31.89 28.72
N ASP A 65 8.98 -32.22 27.70
CA ASP A 65 8.86 -33.35 26.75
C ASP A 65 8.01 -33.15 25.47
N HIS A 66 7.39 -32.00 25.27
CA HIS A 66 6.73 -31.68 24.00
C HIS A 66 7.56 -30.73 23.14
N ILE A 67 7.74 -31.07 21.85
CA ILE A 67 8.26 -30.14 20.85
C ILE A 67 7.18 -29.08 20.60
N LEU A 68 7.44 -27.85 21.03
CA LEU A 68 6.51 -26.72 20.89
C LEU A 68 6.53 -26.14 19.47
N HIS A 69 7.71 -26.07 18.84
CA HIS A 69 7.90 -25.42 17.55
C HIS A 69 9.19 -25.91 16.89
N SER A 70 9.19 -26.08 15.56
CA SER A 70 10.42 -26.23 14.76
C SER A 70 10.62 -24.99 13.88
N ALA A 71 11.82 -24.39 13.90
CA ALA A 71 12.15 -23.28 13.00
C ALA A 71 12.78 -23.85 11.71
N PRO A 72 12.18 -23.63 10.52
CA PRO A 72 12.70 -24.21 9.29
C PRO A 72 13.98 -23.50 8.80
N LEU A 73 14.70 -24.22 7.94
CA LEU A 73 15.87 -23.76 7.21
C LEU A 73 15.54 -22.52 6.39
N ALA A 74 16.36 -21.48 6.52
CA ALA A 74 16.17 -20.20 5.86
C ALA A 74 15.89 -20.34 4.35
N ARG A 75 14.66 -20.01 3.94
CA ARG A 75 14.37 -19.47 2.60
C ARG A 75 13.79 -18.07 2.79
N ARG A 76 14.31 -17.13 1.99
CA ARG A 76 14.02 -15.69 2.04
C ARG A 76 12.56 -15.32 1.75
N ASP A 77 11.68 -16.26 1.42
CA ASP A 77 10.29 -16.00 1.01
C ASP A 77 9.26 -16.85 1.76
N PHE A 78 9.51 -17.18 3.03
CA PHE A 78 8.49 -17.84 3.86
C PHE A 78 7.90 -16.88 4.89
N ILE A 79 6.75 -16.31 4.56
CA ILE A 79 5.81 -15.81 5.57
C ILE A 79 5.13 -17.06 6.13
N ALA A 80 5.47 -17.43 7.37
CA ALA A 80 4.79 -18.52 8.05
C ALA A 80 3.29 -18.22 8.11
N ALA A 81 2.44 -19.20 7.80
CA ALA A 81 0.99 -19.09 8.01
C ALA A 81 0.63 -18.82 9.49
N ASP A 82 1.63 -18.96 10.38
CA ASP A 82 1.54 -18.93 11.83
C ASP A 82 2.06 -17.61 12.41
N PHE A 83 2.38 -16.59 11.57
CA PHE A 83 2.52 -15.25 12.11
C PHE A 83 1.17 -14.85 12.71
N GLY A 84 1.10 -14.77 14.04
CA GLY A 84 -0.07 -14.19 14.70
C GLY A 84 -0.36 -12.85 14.08
N ASP A 85 -1.62 -12.60 13.72
CA ASP A 85 -2.06 -11.43 12.95
C ASP A 85 -1.40 -10.14 13.47
N SER A 86 -1.29 -9.98 14.79
CA SER A 86 -0.63 -8.84 15.44
C SER A 86 0.80 -8.54 14.97
N LYS A 87 1.61 -9.56 14.71
CA LYS A 87 3.02 -9.39 14.31
C LYS A 87 3.16 -9.04 12.83
N LEU A 88 2.33 -9.63 11.97
CA LEU A 88 2.24 -9.22 10.57
C LEU A 88 1.75 -7.78 10.46
N ASN A 89 0.74 -7.43 11.26
CA ASN A 89 0.15 -6.11 11.31
C ASN A 89 1.17 -5.05 11.73
N GLN A 90 1.99 -5.34 12.75
CA GLN A 90 3.11 -4.47 13.13
C GLN A 90 4.15 -4.30 12.03
N ILE A 91 4.54 -5.38 11.36
CA ILE A 91 5.55 -5.31 10.27
C ILE A 91 5.03 -4.42 9.12
N ILE A 92 3.76 -4.57 8.75
CA ILE A 92 3.14 -3.77 7.67
C ILE A 92 3.01 -2.30 8.12
N SER A 93 2.50 -2.03 9.33
CA SER A 93 2.37 -0.67 9.87
C SER A 93 3.72 0.04 9.93
N SER A 94 4.75 -0.60 10.50
CA SER A 94 6.10 -0.04 10.59
C SER A 94 6.74 0.19 9.22
N ALA A 95 6.45 -0.65 8.23
CA ALA A 95 6.94 -0.44 6.86
C ALA A 95 6.27 0.76 6.17
N LEU A 96 4.97 0.96 6.41
CA LEU A 96 4.20 2.11 5.90
C LEU A 96 4.67 3.42 6.53
N ALA A 97 4.76 3.47 7.87
CA ALA A 97 5.23 4.61 8.64
C ALA A 97 6.61 5.10 8.16
N LYS A 98 7.56 4.16 8.03
CA LYS A 98 8.91 4.46 7.56
C LYS A 98 8.97 4.96 6.12
N ARG A 99 8.04 4.52 5.26
CA ARG A 99 7.97 4.95 3.85
C ARG A 99 7.31 6.31 3.68
N LEU A 100 6.34 6.65 4.53
CA LEU A 100 5.62 7.92 4.53
C LEU A 100 6.34 9.02 5.33
N GLN A 101 7.45 8.68 5.99
CA GLN A 101 8.18 9.57 6.92
C GLN A 101 7.28 10.17 8.01
N SER A 102 6.19 9.48 8.35
CA SER A 102 5.22 9.90 9.36
C SER A 102 4.61 8.66 10.01
N ASP A 103 4.91 8.47 11.30
CA ASP A 103 4.42 7.34 12.07
C ASP A 103 2.90 7.40 12.28
N GLU A 104 2.34 8.59 12.43
CA GLU A 104 0.88 8.81 12.60
C GLU A 104 0.10 8.44 11.33
N ILE A 105 0.58 8.85 10.16
CA ILE A 105 -0.10 8.58 8.89
C ILE A 105 0.02 7.08 8.57
N GLY A 106 1.19 6.47 8.81
CA GLY A 106 1.41 5.04 8.59
C GLY A 106 0.51 4.14 9.44
N ASP A 107 0.36 4.45 10.74
CA ASP A 107 -0.46 3.65 11.65
C ASP A 107 -1.96 3.83 11.38
N LEU A 108 -2.41 5.05 11.05
CA LEU A 108 -3.79 5.34 10.66
C LEU A 108 -4.18 4.51 9.43
N ILE A 109 -3.35 4.51 8.40
CA ILE A 109 -3.65 3.79 7.16
C ILE A 109 -3.68 2.28 7.37
N TYR A 110 -2.74 1.77 8.15
CA TYR A 110 -2.71 0.35 8.47
C TYR A 110 -4.00 -0.08 9.19
N ARG A 111 -4.43 0.68 10.20
CA ARG A 111 -5.63 0.37 10.99
C ARG A 111 -6.93 0.57 10.22
N GLU A 112 -7.03 1.58 9.38
CA GLU A 112 -8.30 1.98 8.79
C GLU A 112 -8.55 1.38 7.40
N ILE A 113 -7.50 1.24 6.59
CA ILE A 113 -7.61 0.73 5.22
C ILE A 113 -7.29 -0.77 5.21
N LEU A 114 -6.06 -1.15 5.57
CA LEU A 114 -5.59 -2.53 5.41
C LEU A 114 -6.25 -3.50 6.39
N ARG A 115 -6.45 -3.11 7.66
CA ARG A 115 -7.15 -3.97 8.64
C ARG A 115 -8.60 -4.23 8.23
N THR A 116 -9.30 -3.22 7.70
CA THR A 116 -10.66 -3.37 7.17
C THR A 116 -10.70 -4.33 5.98
N PHE A 117 -9.68 -4.29 5.10
CA PHE A 117 -9.53 -5.27 4.01
C PHE A 117 -9.28 -6.70 4.53
N PHE A 118 -8.38 -6.87 5.50
CA PHE A 118 -8.05 -8.19 6.05
C PHE A 118 -9.12 -8.78 6.97
N TYR A 119 -9.96 -7.95 7.58
CA TYR A 119 -11.06 -8.39 8.45
C TYR A 119 -12.27 -8.87 7.64
N ASN A 120 -12.54 -8.26 6.48
CA ASN A 120 -13.66 -8.63 5.60
C ASN A 120 -13.29 -9.78 4.65
N LYS A 121 -12.71 -10.87 5.15
CA LYS A 121 -12.25 -12.05 4.36
C LYS A 121 -13.32 -12.69 3.47
N ASP A 122 -14.61 -12.43 3.71
CA ASP A 122 -15.77 -13.07 3.05
C ASP A 122 -16.71 -12.10 2.29
N ARG A 123 -16.28 -10.88 1.95
CA ARG A 123 -17.10 -9.99 1.11
C ARG A 123 -16.38 -9.63 -0.18
N ASP A 124 -17.15 -9.62 -1.27
CA ASP A 124 -16.75 -9.14 -2.60
C ASP A 124 -15.85 -7.92 -2.44
N VAL A 125 -14.55 -8.10 -2.66
CA VAL A 125 -13.60 -6.99 -2.59
C VAL A 125 -13.95 -6.07 -3.75
N HIS A 126 -14.64 -4.98 -3.47
CA HIS A 126 -14.95 -3.98 -4.49
C HIS A 126 -13.66 -3.26 -4.86
N TYR A 127 -13.32 -3.30 -6.15
CA TYR A 127 -12.12 -2.68 -6.70
C TYR A 127 -12.47 -1.90 -7.96
N ARG A 128 -11.63 -0.93 -8.30
CA ARG A 128 -11.75 -0.14 -9.52
C ARG A 128 -10.98 -0.82 -10.64
N ARG A 129 -11.49 -0.80 -11.86
CA ARG A 129 -10.78 -1.31 -13.05
C ARG A 129 -10.60 -0.22 -14.09
N GLY A 130 -9.43 -0.19 -14.74
CA GLY A 130 -9.14 0.76 -15.81
C GLY A 130 -9.23 2.19 -15.31
N PHE A 131 -8.55 2.48 -14.20
CA PHE A 131 -8.54 3.81 -13.59
C PHE A 131 -7.75 4.76 -14.47
N ILE A 132 -8.39 5.83 -14.95
CA ILE A 132 -7.80 6.88 -15.76
C ILE A 132 -8.04 8.21 -15.05
N HIS A 133 -6.98 8.90 -14.66
CA HIS A 133 -7.06 10.24 -14.06
C HIS A 133 -6.24 11.23 -14.89
N GLU A 134 -6.95 12.09 -15.62
CA GLU A 134 -6.38 13.14 -16.43
C GLU A 134 -6.46 14.46 -15.65
N ILE A 135 -5.33 15.13 -15.50
CA ILE A 135 -5.25 16.42 -14.81
C ILE A 135 -4.62 17.43 -15.76
N ARG A 136 -5.25 18.59 -15.89
CA ARG A 136 -4.77 19.66 -16.75
C ARG A 136 -4.68 20.95 -15.97
N PHE A 137 -3.46 21.49 -15.90
CA PHE A 137 -3.25 22.86 -15.45
C PHE A 137 -3.33 23.82 -16.63
N SER A 138 -3.92 24.98 -16.37
CA SER A 138 -3.97 26.13 -17.28
C SER A 138 -3.82 27.41 -16.46
N ASP A 139 -3.49 28.51 -17.13
CA ASP A 139 -3.45 29.81 -16.48
C ASP A 139 -4.86 30.17 -15.99
N SER A 140 -4.95 30.79 -14.81
CA SER A 140 -6.21 31.28 -14.24
C SER A 140 -6.19 32.81 -14.16
N ASP A 141 -7.37 33.41 -14.00
CA ASP A 141 -7.49 34.86 -13.81
C ASP A 141 -6.82 35.33 -12.49
N ASN A 142 -6.58 34.41 -11.56
CA ASN A 142 -5.85 34.67 -10.33
C ASN A 142 -4.37 34.28 -10.52
N GLU A 143 -3.48 35.28 -10.53
CA GLU A 143 -2.05 35.08 -10.80
C GLU A 143 -1.37 34.09 -9.83
N ALA A 144 -1.88 33.96 -8.59
CA ALA A 144 -1.35 33.06 -7.57
C ALA A 144 -1.76 31.58 -7.76
N TYR A 145 -2.68 31.29 -8.70
CA TYR A 145 -3.24 29.95 -8.90
C TYR A 145 -3.20 29.50 -10.36
N PHE A 146 -3.04 28.19 -10.55
CA PHE A 146 -3.41 27.51 -11.78
C PHE A 146 -4.88 27.12 -11.72
N LYS A 147 -5.55 27.12 -12.87
CA LYS A 147 -6.82 26.42 -13.02
C LYS A 147 -6.51 24.95 -13.27
N ALA A 148 -7.03 24.09 -12.40
CA ALA A 148 -6.87 22.65 -12.47
C ALA A 148 -8.20 22.00 -12.90
N ASP A 149 -8.22 21.43 -14.09
CA ASP A 149 -9.33 20.62 -14.59
C ASP A 149 -8.97 19.13 -14.48
N THR A 150 -9.86 18.33 -13.92
CA THR A 150 -9.66 16.87 -13.78
C THR A 150 -10.76 16.10 -14.48
N ARG A 151 -10.38 14.96 -15.05
CA ARG A 151 -11.28 13.93 -15.57
C ARG A 151 -10.86 12.58 -15.02
N LEU A 152 -11.73 12.00 -14.20
CA LEU A 152 -11.53 10.70 -13.59
C LEU A 152 -12.49 9.69 -14.19
N ARG A 153 -11.98 8.55 -14.68
CA ARG A 153 -12.77 7.43 -15.19
C ARG A 153 -12.31 6.10 -14.61
N TYR A 154 -13.26 5.21 -14.33
CA TYR A 154 -12.98 3.83 -13.91
C TYR A 154 -14.25 2.98 -13.99
N SER A 155 -14.12 1.66 -14.02
CA SER A 155 -15.24 0.74 -13.80
C SER A 155 -15.28 0.25 -12.35
N LYS A 156 -16.46 0.18 -11.76
CA LYS A 156 -16.68 -0.37 -10.40
C LYS A 156 -18.11 -0.92 -10.31
N VAL A 157 -18.34 -1.86 -9.40
CA VAL A 157 -19.71 -2.30 -9.04
C VAL A 157 -20.44 -1.15 -8.35
N LEU A 158 -21.62 -0.79 -8.84
CA LEU A 158 -22.45 0.24 -8.23
C LEU A 158 -23.07 -0.29 -6.92
N GLU A 159 -22.67 0.28 -5.79
CA GLU A 159 -23.13 -0.15 -4.46
C GLU A 159 -24.43 0.53 -4.02
N SER A 160 -24.66 1.76 -4.49
CA SER A 160 -25.73 2.64 -4.03
C SER A 160 -26.32 3.41 -5.21
N ASP A 161 -27.56 3.87 -5.08
CA ASP A 161 -28.25 4.74 -6.03
C ASP A 161 -27.76 6.20 -6.00
N TYR A 162 -26.77 6.48 -5.16
CA TYR A 162 -26.06 7.75 -5.09
C TYR A 162 -24.61 7.56 -4.62
N PHE A 163 -23.80 8.59 -4.84
CA PHE A 163 -22.51 8.75 -4.19
C PHE A 163 -22.20 10.24 -4.01
N ILE A 164 -21.10 10.54 -3.32
CA ILE A 164 -20.67 11.88 -2.98
C ILE A 164 -19.31 12.17 -3.60
N VAL A 165 -19.19 13.38 -4.14
CA VAL A 165 -17.93 14.04 -4.40
C VAL A 165 -17.68 15.05 -3.29
N ALA A 166 -16.61 14.86 -2.52
CA ALA A 166 -16.30 15.67 -1.35
C ALA A 166 -15.10 16.59 -1.60
N CYS A 167 -15.21 17.84 -1.18
CA CYS A 167 -14.09 18.78 -1.10
C CYS A 167 -13.95 19.25 0.34
N ALA A 168 -12.81 18.99 0.96
CA ALA A 168 -12.52 19.29 2.36
C ALA A 168 -11.64 20.54 2.48
N ALA A 169 -11.85 21.33 3.53
CA ALA A 169 -11.03 22.51 3.83
C ALA A 169 -9.73 22.18 4.58
N SER A 170 -9.58 20.97 5.13
CA SER A 170 -8.38 20.54 5.87
C SER A 170 -8.13 19.04 5.74
N ASP A 171 -6.90 18.62 6.01
CA ASP A 171 -6.51 17.21 6.08
C ASP A 171 -7.32 16.41 7.11
N GLU A 172 -7.64 17.01 8.26
CA GLU A 172 -8.44 16.35 9.30
C GLU A 172 -9.83 15.97 8.80
N ILE A 173 -10.49 16.90 8.11
CA ILE A 173 -11.81 16.67 7.53
C ILE A 173 -11.73 15.70 6.35
N LEU A 174 -10.70 15.81 5.50
CA LEU A 174 -10.47 14.89 4.39
C LEU A 174 -10.31 13.44 4.88
N ARG A 175 -9.60 13.23 5.99
CA ARG A 175 -9.43 11.90 6.61
C ARG A 175 -10.77 11.23 6.93
N GLY A 176 -11.74 11.99 7.44
CA GLY A 176 -13.09 11.48 7.70
C GLY A 176 -13.77 10.92 6.44
N TYR A 177 -13.53 11.52 5.27
CA TYR A 177 -14.09 11.05 4.01
C TYR A 177 -13.48 9.75 3.48
N PHE A 178 -12.26 9.39 3.88
CA PHE A 178 -11.68 8.09 3.52
C PHE A 178 -12.44 6.91 4.16
N MET A 179 -13.11 7.14 5.29
CA MET A 179 -13.90 6.13 6.00
C MET A 179 -15.31 5.93 5.43
N ARG A 180 -15.74 6.86 4.56
CA ARG A 180 -17.08 6.88 4.00
C ARG A 180 -17.16 6.13 2.68
N LYS A 181 -17.98 5.07 2.66
CA LYS A 181 -18.23 4.24 1.47
C LYS A 181 -19.08 4.92 0.42
N ASP A 182 -19.88 5.90 0.82
CA ASP A 182 -20.74 6.69 -0.06
C ASP A 182 -19.98 7.81 -0.78
N VAL A 183 -18.65 7.88 -0.66
CA VAL A 183 -17.81 8.93 -1.24
C VAL A 183 -16.86 8.34 -2.28
N GLU A 184 -16.97 8.82 -3.51
CA GLU A 184 -16.24 8.27 -4.67
C GLU A 184 -15.02 9.13 -5.07
N TYR A 185 -15.12 10.45 -4.89
CA TYR A 185 -14.04 11.41 -5.15
C TYR A 185 -13.83 12.36 -3.98
N ARG A 186 -12.57 12.71 -3.73
CA ARG A 186 -12.13 13.49 -2.58
C ARG A 186 -11.10 14.52 -3.04
N TRP A 187 -11.22 15.75 -2.57
CA TRP A 187 -10.30 16.83 -2.86
C TRP A 187 -9.97 17.61 -1.59
N LEU A 188 -8.71 18.02 -1.41
CA LEU A 188 -8.29 18.96 -0.39
C LEU A 188 -8.19 20.34 -1.04
N LEU A 189 -8.99 21.29 -0.57
CA LEU A 189 -8.88 22.68 -1.01
C LEU A 189 -7.69 23.35 -0.34
N ASP A 190 -7.03 24.28 -1.04
CA ASP A 190 -6.01 25.12 -0.43
C ASP A 190 -6.61 25.95 0.73
N PRO A 191 -5.98 26.01 1.92
CA PRO A 191 -6.51 26.72 3.08
C PRO A 191 -6.73 28.22 2.88
N SER A 192 -6.07 28.84 1.90
CA SER A 192 -6.24 30.26 1.59
C SER A 192 -7.41 30.54 0.63
N LEU A 193 -8.05 29.50 0.09
CA LEU A 193 -9.28 29.60 -0.68
C LEU A 193 -10.52 29.43 0.19
N ILE A 194 -11.56 30.21 -0.10
CA ILE A 194 -12.86 30.04 0.52
C ILE A 194 -13.52 28.79 -0.07
N LEU A 195 -14.04 27.94 0.80
CA LEU A 195 -14.73 26.73 0.40
C LEU A 195 -16.10 27.07 -0.22
N ASN A 196 -16.18 27.14 -1.55
CA ASN A 196 -17.39 27.46 -2.30
C ASN A 196 -17.38 26.83 -3.71
N THR A 197 -18.48 27.00 -4.46
CA THR A 197 -18.63 26.47 -5.83
C THR A 197 -17.82 27.20 -6.90
N GLU A 198 -17.20 28.32 -6.56
CA GLU A 198 -16.31 29.07 -7.47
C GLU A 198 -14.91 28.46 -7.45
N ASN A 199 -14.43 28.07 -6.26
CA ASN A 199 -13.10 27.51 -6.04
C ASN A 199 -13.05 25.99 -6.21
N PHE A 200 -14.17 25.27 -6.06
CA PHE A 200 -14.27 23.86 -6.39
C PHE A 200 -15.63 23.55 -7.02
N LYS A 201 -15.60 22.99 -8.23
CA LYS A 201 -16.80 22.68 -9.00
C LYS A 201 -16.75 21.28 -9.56
N VAL A 202 -17.86 20.57 -9.45
CA VAL A 202 -18.12 19.37 -10.23
C VAL A 202 -18.82 19.79 -11.53
N ASN A 203 -18.14 19.59 -12.66
CA ASN A 203 -18.63 20.02 -13.97
C ASN A 203 -19.66 19.05 -14.54
N SER A 204 -19.39 17.76 -14.40
CA SER A 204 -20.29 16.70 -14.85
C SER A 204 -19.94 15.40 -14.15
N VAL A 205 -20.96 14.60 -13.87
CA VAL A 205 -20.80 13.24 -13.37
C VAL A 205 -21.64 12.31 -14.22
N LYS A 206 -21.05 11.21 -14.67
CA LYS A 206 -21.74 10.19 -15.45
C LYS A 206 -21.51 8.81 -14.89
N VAL A 207 -22.53 7.96 -14.98
CA VAL A 207 -22.43 6.52 -14.72
C VAL A 207 -22.97 5.78 -15.92
N ASN A 208 -22.13 5.00 -16.59
CA ASN A 208 -22.43 4.27 -17.82
C ASN A 208 -23.08 5.17 -18.91
N GLY A 209 -22.58 6.40 -19.03
CA GLY A 209 -23.10 7.42 -19.94
C GLY A 209 -24.33 8.20 -19.43
N LEU A 210 -24.98 7.78 -18.34
CA LEU A 210 -26.09 8.52 -17.73
C LEU A 210 -25.55 9.74 -16.98
N SER A 211 -26.02 10.94 -17.31
CA SER A 211 -25.66 12.17 -16.58
C SER A 211 -26.41 12.25 -15.26
N LEU A 212 -25.69 12.32 -14.15
CA LEU A 212 -26.29 12.37 -12.81
C LEU A 212 -26.71 13.81 -12.47
N SER A 213 -27.78 13.93 -11.68
CA SER A 213 -28.11 15.18 -10.99
C SER A 213 -27.26 15.33 -9.74
N SER A 214 -26.85 16.56 -9.43
CA SER A 214 -26.03 16.88 -8.27
C SER A 214 -26.75 17.83 -7.34
N SER A 215 -26.81 17.50 -6.05
CA SER A 215 -27.22 18.43 -4.98
C SER A 215 -26.04 18.75 -4.07
N LEU A 216 -25.87 20.03 -3.76
CA LEU A 216 -24.78 20.52 -2.92
C LEU A 216 -25.25 20.68 -1.48
N LYS A 217 -24.50 20.10 -0.55
CA LYS A 217 -24.56 20.43 0.86
C LYS A 217 -23.28 21.19 1.23
N HIS A 218 -23.46 22.45 1.60
CA HIS A 218 -22.38 23.33 2.02
C HIS A 218 -22.26 23.34 3.53
N SER A 219 -21.04 23.24 4.04
CA SER A 219 -20.69 23.48 5.43
C SER A 219 -19.40 24.29 5.49
N PRO A 220 -19.05 24.92 6.63
CA PRO A 220 -17.77 25.61 6.79
C PRO A 220 -16.54 24.70 6.58
N GLU A 221 -16.69 23.39 6.81
CA GLU A 221 -15.59 22.43 6.81
C GLU A 221 -15.46 21.66 5.49
N ALA A 222 -16.57 21.46 4.77
CA ALA A 222 -16.61 20.64 3.55
C ALA A 222 -17.78 20.99 2.60
N LEU A 223 -17.54 20.75 1.30
CA LEU A 223 -18.56 20.69 0.26
C LEU A 223 -18.84 19.23 -0.04
N GLU A 224 -20.09 18.81 0.18
CA GLU A 224 -20.56 17.48 -0.19
C GLU A 224 -21.50 17.60 -1.38
N ILE A 225 -21.10 17.03 -2.52
CA ILE A 225 -21.89 17.05 -3.73
C ILE A 225 -22.45 15.66 -3.93
N ARG A 226 -23.73 15.49 -3.60
CA ARG A 226 -24.44 14.23 -3.75
C ARG A 226 -24.85 14.08 -5.22
N CYS A 227 -24.37 13.04 -5.87
CA CYS A 227 -24.67 12.67 -7.25
C CYS A 227 -25.64 11.48 -7.25
N SER A 228 -26.77 11.62 -7.95
CA SER A 228 -27.79 10.58 -8.05
C SER A 228 -28.51 10.62 -9.40
N HIS A 229 -29.15 9.52 -9.78
CA HIS A 229 -30.04 9.49 -10.94
C HIS A 229 -31.13 8.42 -10.70
N PRO A 230 -32.40 8.64 -11.11
CA PRO A 230 -33.50 7.70 -10.83
C PRO A 230 -33.23 6.26 -11.27
N ASP A 231 -32.51 6.09 -12.38
CA ASP A 231 -32.19 4.77 -12.94
C ASP A 231 -31.06 4.02 -12.22
N LEU A 232 -30.32 4.67 -11.31
CA LEU A 232 -29.19 4.01 -10.62
C LEU A 232 -29.64 2.85 -9.73
N GLU A 233 -30.81 2.94 -9.12
CA GLU A 233 -31.36 1.87 -8.29
C GLU A 233 -31.51 0.56 -9.08
N GLN A 234 -31.87 0.64 -10.37
CA GLN A 234 -32.01 -0.53 -11.27
C GLN A 234 -30.67 -1.10 -11.76
N LEU A 235 -29.59 -0.33 -11.59
CA LEU A 235 -28.24 -0.67 -12.00
C LEU A 235 -27.35 -1.12 -10.84
N ARG A 236 -27.88 -1.11 -9.60
CA ARG A 236 -27.16 -1.55 -8.41
C ARG A 236 -26.66 -3.00 -8.56
N GLY A 237 -25.44 -3.25 -8.10
CA GLY A 237 -24.77 -4.55 -8.20
C GLY A 237 -24.17 -4.85 -9.58
N LYS A 238 -24.36 -3.99 -10.59
CA LYS A 238 -23.70 -4.12 -11.90
C LYS A 238 -22.38 -3.37 -11.91
N GLU A 239 -21.41 -3.88 -12.67
CA GLU A 239 -20.19 -3.15 -12.97
C GLU A 239 -20.47 -2.08 -14.03
N LEU A 240 -20.24 -0.82 -13.67
CA LEU A 240 -20.54 0.34 -14.50
C LEU A 240 -19.30 1.23 -14.62
N GLU A 241 -19.21 1.99 -15.71
CA GLU A 241 -18.19 3.02 -15.87
C GLU A 241 -18.60 4.31 -15.16
N PHE A 242 -17.74 4.84 -14.30
CA PHE A 242 -17.88 6.14 -13.65
C PHE A 242 -17.04 7.16 -14.42
N GLU A 243 -17.57 8.37 -14.60
CA GLU A 243 -16.83 9.54 -15.08
C GLU A 243 -17.13 10.74 -14.18
N ILE A 244 -16.12 11.33 -13.57
CA ILE A 244 -16.23 12.50 -12.70
C ILE A 244 -15.30 13.57 -13.23
N ASN A 245 -15.87 14.72 -13.63
CA ASN A 245 -15.12 15.86 -14.14
C ASN A 245 -15.22 17.02 -13.15
N THR A 246 -14.09 17.56 -12.71
CA THR A 246 -14.04 18.67 -11.75
C THR A 246 -13.14 19.81 -12.23
N SER A 247 -13.37 21.00 -11.70
CA SER A 247 -12.51 22.18 -11.87
C SER A 247 -12.25 22.81 -10.51
N THR A 248 -11.03 23.27 -10.30
CA THR A 248 -10.63 23.95 -9.06
C THR A 248 -9.42 24.86 -9.31
N LEU A 249 -9.04 25.62 -8.29
CA LEU A 249 -7.81 26.41 -8.28
C LEU A 249 -6.73 25.67 -7.52
N TYR A 250 -5.53 25.63 -8.10
CA TYR A 250 -4.36 24.99 -7.50
C TYR A 250 -3.25 26.03 -7.27
N PRO A 251 -2.76 26.18 -6.03
CA PRO A 251 -1.77 27.23 -5.70
C PRO A 251 -0.46 26.99 -6.44
N LYS A 252 0.08 28.05 -7.08
CA LYS A 252 1.39 27.97 -7.76
C LYS A 252 2.54 27.74 -6.77
N SER A 253 2.36 28.15 -5.51
CA SER A 253 3.31 27.99 -4.41
C SER A 253 3.40 26.58 -3.83
N SER A 254 2.53 25.64 -4.25
CA SER A 254 2.58 24.26 -3.74
C SER A 254 3.83 23.51 -4.21
N HIS A 255 4.38 23.85 -5.39
CA HIS A 255 5.54 23.19 -6.01
C HIS A 255 5.43 21.67 -6.21
N GLN A 256 4.26 21.11 -5.91
CA GLN A 256 3.95 19.71 -6.11
C GLN A 256 2.46 19.52 -6.33
N LEU A 257 2.10 18.46 -7.05
CA LEU A 257 0.75 17.93 -7.22
C LEU A 257 0.78 16.44 -6.91
N SER A 258 0.03 16.01 -5.91
CA SER A 258 -0.03 14.60 -5.51
C SER A 258 -1.34 13.94 -5.94
N VAL A 259 -1.24 12.75 -6.54
CA VAL A 259 -2.38 11.93 -6.93
C VAL A 259 -2.24 10.57 -6.26
N PHE A 260 -3.17 10.25 -5.36
CA PHE A 260 -3.20 8.98 -4.65
C PHE A 260 -4.40 8.14 -5.06
N ILE A 261 -4.18 6.83 -5.11
CA ILE A 261 -5.19 5.81 -5.32
C ILE A 261 -5.72 5.42 -3.94
N SER A 262 -6.99 5.69 -3.71
CA SER A 262 -7.65 5.46 -2.41
C SER A 262 -8.19 4.04 -2.24
N GLU A 263 -8.46 3.35 -3.34
CA GLU A 263 -9.12 2.04 -3.38
C GLU A 263 -8.29 1.03 -4.17
N LEU A 264 -8.48 -0.26 -3.88
CA LEU A 264 -7.84 -1.31 -4.66
C LEU A 264 -8.21 -1.14 -6.14
N THR A 265 -7.21 -1.11 -7.00
CA THR A 265 -7.40 -0.75 -8.41
C THR A 265 -6.65 -1.72 -9.31
N ARG A 266 -7.24 -2.08 -10.45
CA ARG A 266 -6.61 -2.91 -11.48
C ARG A 266 -6.42 -2.11 -12.76
N GLY A 267 -5.16 -1.86 -13.11
CA GLY A 267 -4.78 -0.99 -14.22
C GLY A 267 -5.01 0.50 -13.91
N VAL A 268 -3.94 1.29 -14.05
CA VAL A 268 -3.90 2.72 -13.74
C VAL A 268 -3.24 3.47 -14.88
N GLU A 269 -3.84 4.59 -15.26
CA GLU A 269 -3.28 5.61 -16.14
C GLU A 269 -3.49 6.97 -15.48
N ILE A 270 -2.41 7.70 -15.20
CA ILE A 270 -2.47 9.06 -14.65
C ILE A 270 -1.74 9.96 -15.63
N SER A 271 -2.43 10.98 -16.14
CA SER A 271 -1.82 11.97 -17.03
C SER A 271 -1.87 13.36 -16.43
N PHE A 272 -0.77 14.09 -16.56
CA PHE A 272 -0.66 15.47 -16.12
C PHE A 272 -0.19 16.35 -17.27
N SER A 273 -1.08 17.22 -17.73
CA SER A 273 -0.80 18.26 -18.72
C SER A 273 -0.63 19.61 -18.03
N TYR A 274 0.41 20.36 -18.37
CA TYR A 274 0.74 21.62 -17.70
C TYR A 274 1.11 22.73 -18.69
N PRO A 275 0.98 24.02 -18.31
CA PRO A 275 1.39 25.13 -19.17
C PRO A 275 2.91 25.25 -19.20
N LYS A 276 3.46 25.84 -20.28
CA LYS A 276 4.92 26.08 -20.39
C LYS A 276 5.48 26.96 -19.27
N SER A 277 4.63 27.80 -18.66
CA SER A 277 4.97 28.65 -17.52
C SER A 277 5.37 27.88 -16.27
N LEU A 278 4.91 26.62 -16.12
CA LEU A 278 5.27 25.75 -15.00
C LEU A 278 6.75 25.30 -15.04
N GLY A 279 7.40 25.41 -16.21
CA GLY A 279 8.79 25.00 -16.37
C GLY A 279 8.95 23.48 -16.44
N HIS A 280 9.79 22.93 -15.55
CA HIS A 280 10.13 21.51 -15.51
C HIS A 280 9.28 20.77 -14.49
N VAL A 281 8.76 19.59 -14.86
CA VAL A 281 7.95 18.75 -13.98
C VAL A 281 8.58 17.38 -13.88
N GLU A 282 8.85 16.93 -12.67
CA GLU A 282 9.41 15.60 -12.39
C GLU A 282 8.37 14.72 -11.67
N PRO A 283 7.98 13.56 -12.26
CA PRO A 283 7.07 12.62 -11.63
C PRO A 283 7.80 11.63 -10.72
N VAL A 284 7.41 11.57 -9.45
CA VAL A 284 7.88 10.58 -8.46
C VAL A 284 6.77 9.57 -8.20
N SER A 285 6.93 8.35 -8.73
CA SER A 285 5.95 7.28 -8.57
C SER A 285 6.09 6.58 -7.21
N ILE A 286 4.97 6.42 -6.52
CA ILE A 286 4.89 5.72 -5.23
C ILE A 286 3.94 4.54 -5.46
N PHE A 287 4.43 3.37 -5.88
CA PHE A 287 3.56 2.20 -6.09
C PHE A 287 3.89 1.05 -5.14
N SER A 288 2.84 0.43 -4.61
CA SER A 288 2.86 -0.80 -3.80
C SER A 288 2.37 -1.95 -4.68
N GLY A 289 3.29 -2.57 -5.44
CA GLY A 289 2.99 -3.66 -6.38
C GLY A 289 4.24 -4.42 -6.81
N GLN A 290 4.09 -5.42 -7.68
CA GLN A 290 5.22 -6.18 -8.23
C GLN A 290 6.11 -5.29 -9.11
N GLN A 291 5.52 -4.38 -9.88
CA GLN A 291 6.23 -3.37 -10.67
C GLN A 291 6.22 -2.03 -9.92
N LYS A 292 7.34 -1.73 -9.26
CA LYS A 292 7.51 -0.50 -8.46
C LYS A 292 7.59 0.77 -9.31
N ASN A 293 7.94 0.62 -10.59
CA ASN A 293 8.17 1.71 -11.53
C ASN A 293 7.24 1.51 -12.74
N PRO A 294 6.07 2.17 -12.78
CA PRO A 294 5.19 2.16 -13.94
C PRO A 294 5.86 2.81 -15.17
N LEU A 295 5.32 2.53 -16.36
CA LEU A 295 5.82 3.13 -17.59
C LEU A 295 5.49 4.62 -17.61
N LEU A 296 6.52 5.44 -17.74
CA LEU A 296 6.40 6.89 -17.92
C LEU A 296 6.59 7.22 -19.40
N SER A 297 5.69 8.04 -19.94
CA SER A 297 5.83 8.64 -21.26
C SER A 297 5.70 10.16 -21.17
N TYR A 298 6.50 10.84 -21.99
CA TYR A 298 6.58 12.29 -22.06
C TYR A 298 6.17 12.72 -23.47
N ASN A 299 5.16 13.58 -23.58
CA ASN A 299 4.71 14.14 -24.84
C ASN A 299 4.48 15.64 -24.69
N GLY A 300 5.49 16.44 -25.03
CA GLY A 300 5.45 17.89 -24.84
C GLY A 300 5.31 18.26 -23.36
N GLN A 301 4.30 19.05 -23.00
CA GLN A 301 3.96 19.40 -21.62
C GLN A 301 2.93 18.45 -21.01
N CYS A 302 2.99 17.16 -21.38
CA CYS A 302 2.14 16.11 -20.83
C CYS A 302 3.01 14.92 -20.39
N ILE A 303 2.81 14.51 -19.15
CA ILE A 303 3.44 13.32 -18.57
C ILE A 303 2.34 12.29 -18.33
N THR A 304 2.52 11.08 -18.85
CA THR A 304 1.59 9.97 -18.61
C THR A 304 2.31 8.83 -17.91
N LEU A 305 1.72 8.38 -16.81
CA LEU A 305 2.11 7.21 -16.06
C LEU A 305 1.11 6.10 -16.32
N LYS A 306 1.57 4.91 -16.69
CA LYS A 306 0.70 3.78 -17.03
C LYS A 306 1.20 2.44 -16.46
N THR A 307 0.30 1.68 -15.86
CA THR A 307 0.54 0.28 -15.44
C THR A 307 -0.09 -0.69 -16.44
N LYS A 308 0.19 -2.00 -16.29
CA LYS A 308 -0.52 -3.01 -17.10
C LYS A 308 -1.99 -3.07 -16.69
N ALA A 309 -2.86 -3.40 -17.64
CA ALA A 309 -4.32 -3.42 -17.43
C ALA A 309 -4.78 -4.45 -16.37
N ASP A 310 -4.00 -5.51 -16.15
CA ASP A 310 -4.23 -6.58 -15.20
C ASP A 310 -3.45 -6.42 -13.89
N GLU A 311 -2.60 -5.39 -13.78
CA GLU A 311 -1.78 -5.17 -12.60
C GLU A 311 -2.60 -4.63 -11.43
N TRP A 312 -2.46 -5.28 -10.28
CA TRP A 312 -3.07 -4.85 -9.02
C TRP A 312 -2.28 -3.73 -8.37
N ILE A 313 -2.98 -2.64 -8.09
CA ILE A 313 -2.47 -1.43 -7.49
C ILE A 313 -3.17 -1.25 -6.15
N PHE A 314 -2.41 -1.34 -5.08
CA PHE A 314 -2.93 -1.20 -3.74
C PHE A 314 -3.16 0.27 -3.39
N PRO A 315 -4.08 0.58 -2.46
CA PRO A 315 -4.24 1.91 -1.91
C PRO A 315 -2.90 2.51 -1.46
N LEU A 316 -2.81 3.84 -1.48
CA LEU A 316 -1.59 4.64 -1.27
C LEU A 316 -0.59 4.60 -2.42
N SER A 317 -0.85 3.79 -3.43
CA SER A 317 -0.13 3.94 -4.68
C SER A 317 -0.51 5.27 -5.34
N GLY A 318 0.39 5.83 -6.14
CA GLY A 318 0.16 7.14 -6.73
C GLY A 318 1.40 7.74 -7.34
N VAL A 319 1.32 9.03 -7.64
CA VAL A 319 2.40 9.82 -8.21
C VAL A 319 2.36 11.22 -7.64
N VAL A 320 3.56 11.76 -7.37
CA VAL A 320 3.76 13.16 -7.00
C VAL A 320 4.48 13.82 -8.15
N PHE A 321 3.86 14.83 -8.77
CA PHE A 321 4.49 15.67 -9.77
C PHE A 321 5.10 16.88 -9.06
N THR A 322 6.41 17.03 -9.12
CA THR A 322 7.14 18.17 -8.50
C THR A 322 7.53 19.18 -9.58
N TYR A 323 7.40 20.48 -9.29
CA TYR A 323 7.63 21.57 -10.25
C TYR A 323 8.02 22.90 -9.59
#